data_AF-A0A259PQB3-F1
#
_entry.id   AF-A0A259PQB3-F1
#
_cell.length_a   1.000
_cell.length_b   1.000
_cell.length_c   1.000
_cell.angle_alpha   90.00
_cell.angle_beta   90.00
_cell.angle_gamma   90.00
#
_symmetry.space_group_name_H-M   'P 1'
#
loop_
_entity.id
_entity.type
_entity.pdbx_description
1 polymer ?
#
loop_
_entity_poly.entity_id
_entity_poly.type
_entity_poly.pdbx_seq_one_letter_code
_entity_poly.pdbx_strand_id
1 'polypeptide(L)'
;MDLQGFLLVLRARWFVIAALTVLAAAAAGITAKLLPKHYMATASVVINSQYVNPVTRAQMQGMLMPAYLNTQAMILTNRTTALKVVDMLHLTDDKTYQKLYAAQAAKLPPGVSSLREWIAQHLLSQLKVNT
;
A
#
# COMPACT_ATOMS: atom_id res chain seq x y z
N MET A 1 16.49 -32.20 31.19
CA MET A 1 15.21 -31.74 31.78
C MET A 1 14.14 -32.71 31.35
N ASP A 2 13.54 -33.42 32.30
CA ASP A 2 12.59 -34.50 32.02
C ASP A 2 11.22 -33.97 31.58
N LEU A 3 10.65 -34.55 30.52
CA LEU A 3 9.31 -34.23 29.98
C LEU A 3 8.22 -34.30 31.06
N GLN A 4 8.39 -35.19 32.03
CA GLN A 4 7.47 -35.36 33.15
C GLN A 4 7.43 -34.14 34.07
N GLY A 5 8.57 -33.51 34.35
CA GLY A 5 8.64 -32.29 35.17
C GLY A 5 7.95 -31.10 34.51
N PHE A 6 8.08 -30.98 33.19
CA PHE A 6 7.41 -29.95 32.40
C PHE A 6 5.88 -30.11 32.42
N LEU A 7 5.36 -31.33 32.23
CA LEU A 7 3.92 -31.61 32.27
C LEU A 7 3.29 -31.37 33.65
N LEU A 8 4.04 -31.62 34.72
CA LEU A 8 3.60 -31.40 36.10
C LEU A 8 3.45 -29.90 36.42
N VAL A 9 4.41 -29.08 35.98
CA VAL A 9 4.35 -27.61 36.12
C VAL A 9 3.22 -27.02 35.27
N LEU A 10 3.03 -27.54 34.05
CA LEU A 10 1.95 -27.11 33.15
C LEU A 10 0.56 -27.38 33.77
N ARG A 11 0.38 -28.55 34.38
CA ARG A 11 -0.86 -28.92 35.07
C ARG A 11 -1.06 -28.12 36.37
N ALA A 12 0.02 -27.81 37.10
CA ALA A 12 -0.05 -27.03 38.34
C ALA A 12 -0.49 -25.58 38.12
N ARG A 13 -0.20 -25.00 36.94
CA ARG A 13 -0.56 -23.62 36.58
C ARG A 13 -1.51 -23.51 35.39
N TRP A 14 -2.18 -24.60 35.04
CA TRP A 14 -3.04 -24.69 33.85
C TRP A 14 -4.10 -23.58 33.81
N PHE A 15 -4.66 -23.19 34.95
CA PHE A 15 -5.63 -22.09 35.05
C PHE A 15 -5.04 -20.73 34.65
N VAL A 16 -3.81 -20.44 35.07
CA VAL A 16 -3.14 -19.18 34.73
C VAL A 16 -2.83 -19.15 33.24
N ILE A 17 -2.37 -20.28 32.69
CA ILE A 17 -2.07 -20.41 31.26
C ILE A 17 -3.35 -20.24 30.44
N ALA A 18 -4.42 -20.95 30.79
CA ALA A 18 -5.71 -20.85 30.14
C ALA A 18 -6.27 -19.42 30.21
N ALA A 19 -6.19 -18.76 31.38
CA ALA A 19 -6.63 -17.39 31.55
C ALA A 19 -5.85 -16.42 30.63
N LEU A 20 -4.52 -16.55 30.57
CA LEU A 20 -3.66 -15.74 29.70
C LEU A 20 -3.96 -15.98 28.22
N THR A 21 -4.15 -17.24 27.81
CA THR A 21 -4.50 -17.60 26.44
C THR A 21 -5.85 -17.00 26.04
N VAL A 22 -6.85 -17.08 26.91
CA VAL A 22 -8.17 -16.46 26.66
C VAL A 22 -8.06 -14.94 26.60
N LEU A 23 -7.29 -14.31 27.48
CA LEU A 23 -7.06 -12.86 27.46
C LEU A 23 -6.38 -12.42 26.17
N ALA A 24 -5.33 -13.12 25.74
CA ALA A 24 -4.63 -12.84 24.50
C ALA A 24 -5.53 -13.05 23.28
N ALA A 25 -6.31 -14.13 23.25
CA ALA A 25 -7.26 -14.40 22.16
C ALA A 25 -8.38 -13.35 22.11
N ALA A 26 -8.90 -12.92 23.26
CA ALA A 26 -9.91 -11.86 23.34
C ALA A 26 -9.33 -10.53 22.85
N ALA A 27 -8.13 -10.16 23.30
CA ALA A 27 -7.44 -8.96 22.84
C ALA A 27 -7.21 -9.00 21.31
N ALA A 28 -6.73 -10.12 20.77
CA ALA A 28 -6.54 -10.32 19.34
C ALA A 28 -7.85 -10.27 18.55
N GLY A 29 -8.94 -10.85 19.08
CA GLY A 29 -10.26 -10.83 18.45
C GLY A 29 -10.87 -9.42 18.41
N ILE A 30 -10.71 -8.68 19.51
CA ILE A 30 -11.14 -7.27 19.59
C ILE A 30 -10.34 -6.44 18.58
N THR A 31 -9.01 -6.52 18.57
CA THR A 31 -8.19 -5.75 17.63
C THR A 31 -8.47 -6.10 16.18
N ALA A 32 -8.67 -7.39 15.85
CA ALA A 32 -9.02 -7.83 14.50
C ALA A 32 -10.37 -7.24 14.01
N LYS A 33 -11.33 -7.02 14.91
CA LYS A 33 -12.63 -6.43 14.57
C LYS A 33 -12.57 -4.90 14.45
N LEU A 34 -11.73 -4.25 15.25
CA LEU A 34 -11.55 -2.79 15.20
C LEU A 34 -10.74 -2.34 13.98
N LEU A 35 -9.82 -3.17 13.49
CA LEU A 35 -8.98 -2.81 12.36
C LEU A 35 -9.81 -2.70 11.07
N PRO A 36 -9.75 -1.57 10.34
CA PRO A 36 -10.47 -1.43 9.09
C PRO A 36 -9.96 -2.43 8.05
N LYS A 37 -10.87 -2.99 7.25
CA LYS A 37 -10.51 -3.90 6.15
C LYS A 37 -9.72 -3.12 5.10
N HIS A 38 -8.53 -3.62 4.76
CA HIS A 38 -7.73 -3.09 3.67
C HIS A 38 -8.07 -3.82 2.37
N TYR A 39 -8.38 -3.07 1.31
CA TYR A 39 -8.67 -3.62 -0.02
C TYR A 39 -7.52 -3.32 -0.96
N MET A 40 -7.00 -4.34 -1.63
CA MET A 40 -5.96 -4.19 -2.66
C MET A 40 -6.61 -4.17 -4.04
N ALA A 41 -6.36 -3.09 -4.80
CA ALA A 41 -6.71 -3.00 -6.21
C ALA A 41 -5.51 -3.40 -7.06
N THR A 42 -5.72 -4.22 -8.10
CA THR A 42 -4.67 -4.64 -9.04
C THR A 42 -5.13 -4.36 -10.46
N ALA A 43 -4.26 -3.74 -11.26
CA ALA A 43 -4.48 -3.46 -12.66
C ALA A 43 -3.29 -3.98 -13.49
N SER A 44 -3.58 -4.66 -14.60
CA SER A 44 -2.57 -5.15 -15.53
C SER A 44 -2.52 -4.26 -16.77
N VAL A 45 -1.34 -3.70 -17.06
CA VAL A 45 -1.11 -2.85 -18.23
C VAL A 45 -0.22 -3.60 -19.21
N VAL A 46 -0.73 -3.88 -20.40
CA VAL A 46 0.03 -4.54 -21.48
C VAL A 46 0.67 -3.46 -22.34
N ILE A 47 1.99 -3.53 -22.50
CA ILE A 47 2.75 -2.57 -23.29
C ILE A 47 3.00 -3.18 -24.68
N ASN A 48 2.48 -2.52 -25.71
CA ASN A 48 2.75 -2.91 -27.09
C ASN A 48 4.14 -2.40 -27.50
N SER A 49 5.09 -3.32 -27.55
CA SER A 49 6.49 -3.07 -27.87
C SER A 49 6.81 -2.98 -29.36
N GLN A 50 5.88 -3.35 -30.24
CA GLN A 50 6.10 -3.42 -31.68
C GLN A 50 5.78 -2.11 -32.40
N TYR A 51 5.86 -0.97 -31.70
CA TYR A 51 5.58 0.32 -32.31
C TYR A 51 6.69 0.68 -33.31
N VAL A 52 6.45 0.44 -34.59
CA VAL A 52 7.27 0.98 -35.68
C VAL A 52 7.02 2.48 -35.68
N ASN A 53 8.05 3.28 -35.42
CA ASN A 53 7.90 4.73 -35.44
C ASN A 53 7.40 5.16 -36.83
N PRO A 54 6.24 5.83 -36.95
CA PRO A 54 5.62 6.13 -38.24
C PRO A 54 6.45 7.11 -39.08
N VAL A 55 7.36 7.85 -38.45
CA VAL A 55 8.25 8.82 -39.11
C VAL A 55 9.58 8.18 -39.47
N THR A 56 10.19 7.40 -38.58
CA THR A 56 11.56 6.87 -38.79
C THR A 56 11.60 5.42 -39.29
N ARG A 57 10.47 4.71 -39.29
CA ARG A 57 10.36 3.26 -39.59
C ARG A 57 11.30 2.36 -38.79
N ALA A 58 11.89 2.89 -37.71
CA ALA A 58 12.75 2.13 -36.83
C ALA A 58 11.88 1.24 -35.91
N GLN A 59 12.22 -0.05 -35.85
CA GLN A 59 11.70 -0.95 -34.84
C GLN A 59 12.49 -0.77 -33.54
N MET A 60 11.80 -0.82 -32.40
CA MET A 60 12.44 -0.82 -31.10
C MET A 60 13.24 -2.12 -30.94
N GLN A 61 14.58 -2.01 -30.81
CA GLN A 61 15.43 -3.19 -30.58
C GLN A 61 15.04 -3.88 -29.26
N GLY A 62 14.91 -5.21 -29.29
CA GLY A 62 14.51 -6.01 -28.13
C GLY A 62 15.36 -5.80 -26.88
N MET A 63 16.61 -5.34 -27.02
CA MET A 63 17.52 -5.03 -25.91
C MET A 63 17.13 -3.76 -25.13
N LEU A 64 16.35 -2.84 -25.72
CA LEU A 64 15.89 -1.61 -25.09
C LEU A 64 14.55 -1.78 -24.35
N MET A 65 13.90 -2.95 -24.47
CA MET A 65 12.59 -3.23 -23.86
C MET A 65 12.59 -3.01 -22.34
N PRO A 66 13.56 -3.53 -21.57
CA PRO A 66 13.57 -3.34 -20.12
C PRO A 66 13.75 -1.87 -19.72
N ALA A 67 14.56 -1.12 -20.46
CA ALA A 67 14.77 0.32 -20.22
C ALA A 67 13.49 1.13 -20.51
N TYR A 68 12.74 0.75 -21.54
CA TYR A 68 11.44 1.34 -21.85
C TYR A 68 10.41 1.03 -20.75
N LEU A 69 10.30 -0.23 -20.33
CA LEU A 69 9.42 -0.64 -19.23
C LEU A 69 9.74 0.10 -17.92
N ASN A 70 11.03 0.28 -17.61
CA ASN A 70 11.45 1.05 -16.45
C ASN A 70 11.03 2.53 -16.57
N THR A 71 11.16 3.13 -17.75
CA THR A 71 10.71 4.52 -17.97
C THR A 71 9.19 4.63 -17.82
N GLN A 72 8.42 3.65 -18.33
CA GLN A 72 6.96 3.60 -18.14
C GLN A 72 6.59 3.48 -16.66
N ALA A 73 7.28 2.62 -15.91
CA ALA A 73 7.11 2.50 -14.47
C ALA A 73 7.42 3.84 -13.76
N MET A 74 8.51 4.52 -14.13
CA MET A 74 8.86 5.82 -13.57
C MET A 74 7.81 6.90 -13.84
N ILE A 75 7.19 6.90 -15.02
CA ILE A 75 6.10 7.83 -15.36
C ILE A 75 4.87 7.56 -14.49
N LEU A 76 4.53 6.28 -14.24
CA LEU A 76 3.44 5.90 -13.36
C LEU A 76 3.69 6.33 -11.91
N THR A 77 4.93 6.26 -11.43
CA THR A 77 5.31 6.67 -10.07
C THR A 77 5.65 8.17 -9.94
N ASN A 78 5.46 8.97 -11.00
CA ASN A 78 5.80 10.39 -10.99
C ASN A 78 4.74 11.22 -10.23
N ARG A 79 5.21 12.18 -9.42
CA ARG A 79 4.36 13.19 -8.75
C ARG A 79 3.41 13.90 -9.70
N THR A 80 3.85 14.26 -10.90
CA THR A 80 3.00 14.98 -11.87
C THR A 80 1.82 14.13 -12.32
N THR A 81 2.04 12.83 -12.54
CA THR A 81 0.98 11.87 -12.91
C THR A 81 0.01 11.69 -11.75
N ALA A 82 0.51 11.52 -10.53
CA ALA A 82 -0.33 11.38 -9.34
C ALA A 82 -1.22 12.62 -9.10
N LEU A 83 -0.68 13.83 -9.29
CA LEU A 83 -1.45 15.07 -9.18
C LEU A 83 -2.57 15.16 -10.24
N LYS A 84 -2.29 14.76 -11.49
CA LYS A 84 -3.33 14.68 -12.53
C LYS A 84 -4.43 13.67 -12.19
N VAL A 85 -4.07 12.52 -11.60
CA VAL A 85 -5.06 11.52 -11.15
C VAL A 85 -5.96 12.10 -10.07
N VAL A 86 -5.40 12.84 -9.10
CA VAL A 86 -6.18 13.52 -8.06
C VAL A 86 -7.20 14.48 -8.67
N ASP A 87 -6.78 15.26 -9.67
CA ASP A 87 -7.66 16.21 -10.36
C ASP A 87 -8.73 15.49 -11.19
N MET A 88 -8.35 14.49 -11.99
CA MET A 88 -9.28 13.76 -12.87
C MET A 88 -10.34 12.97 -12.11
N LEU A 89 -9.99 12.44 -10.92
CA LEU A 89 -10.93 11.73 -10.06
C LEU A 89 -11.64 12.65 -9.06
N HIS A 90 -11.35 13.97 -9.07
CA HIS A 90 -11.87 14.94 -8.12
C HIS A 90 -11.73 14.50 -6.65
N LEU A 91 -10.61 13.86 -6.29
CA LEU A 91 -10.40 13.28 -4.96
C LEU A 91 -10.35 14.34 -3.84
N THR A 92 -10.12 15.60 -4.20
CA THR A 92 -10.17 16.74 -3.26
C THR A 92 -11.57 17.06 -2.78
N ASP A 93 -12.60 16.69 -3.55
CA ASP A 93 -14.00 17.01 -3.26
C ASP A 93 -14.66 15.91 -2.40
N ASP A 94 -14.01 14.75 -2.31
CA ASP A 94 -14.47 13.65 -1.48
C ASP A 94 -14.26 13.95 0.01
N LYS A 95 -15.38 13.98 0.75
CA LYS A 95 -15.44 14.23 2.19
C LYS A 95 -14.58 13.24 3.00
N THR A 96 -14.33 12.04 2.47
CA THR A 96 -13.49 11.02 3.11
C THR A 96 -12.04 11.48 3.15
N TYR A 97 -11.50 11.94 2.03
CA TYR A 97 -10.12 12.41 1.94
C TYR A 97 -9.91 13.71 2.72
N GLN A 98 -10.91 14.61 2.74
CA GLN A 98 -10.87 15.82 3.57
C GLN A 98 -10.79 15.49 5.07
N LYS A 99 -11.57 14.52 5.55
CA LYS A 99 -11.53 14.06 6.95
C LYS A 99 -10.18 13.40 7.30
N LEU A 100 -9.65 12.57 6.42
CA LEU A 100 -8.35 11.92 6.61
C LEU A 100 -7.22 12.95 6.67
N TYR A 101 -7.26 13.94 5.78
CA TYR A 101 -6.32 15.06 5.80
C TYR A 101 -6.43 15.87 7.10
N ALA A 102 -7.65 16.22 7.54
CA ALA A 102 -7.85 16.92 8.80
C ALA A 102 -7.33 16.14 10.02
N ALA A 103 -7.49 14.81 10.04
CA ALA A 103 -6.98 13.95 11.10
C ALA A 103 -5.45 13.83 11.11
N GLN A 104 -4.81 13.96 9.94
CA GLN A 104 -3.36 13.86 9.77
C GLN A 104 -2.66 15.21 9.63
N ALA A 105 -3.41 16.31 9.61
CA ALA A 105 -2.95 17.68 9.42
C ALA A 105 -1.76 18.05 10.34
N ALA A 106 -1.77 17.53 11.57
CA ALA A 106 -0.74 17.77 12.57
C ALA A 106 0.59 17.04 12.33
N LYS A 107 0.63 16.07 11.40
CA LYS A 107 1.79 15.21 11.11
C LYS A 107 2.29 15.37 9.67
N LEU A 108 1.96 16.47 8.99
CA LEU A 108 2.36 16.64 7.60
C LEU A 108 3.89 16.75 7.46
N PRO A 109 4.49 16.06 6.47
CA PRO A 109 5.88 16.29 6.10
C PRO A 109 6.10 17.74 5.66
N PRO A 110 7.29 18.31 5.88
CA PRO A 110 7.64 19.62 5.33
C PRO A 110 7.56 19.56 3.79
N GLY A 111 6.80 20.48 3.18
CA GLY A 111 6.63 20.59 1.73
C GLY A 111 5.31 20.07 1.15
N VAL A 112 4.36 19.67 2.00
CA VAL A 112 2.97 19.37 1.60
C VAL A 112 2.08 20.48 2.15
N SER A 113 1.70 21.44 1.32
CA SER A 113 0.91 22.61 1.77
C SER A 113 -0.57 22.50 1.41
N SER A 114 -0.92 21.61 0.47
CA SER A 114 -2.29 21.46 -0.04
C SER A 114 -2.83 20.03 0.11
N LEU A 115 -4.15 19.92 0.27
CA LEU A 115 -4.88 18.64 0.28
C LEU A 115 -4.54 17.81 -0.96
N ARG A 116 -4.50 18.46 -2.13
CA ARG A 116 -4.17 17.84 -3.41
C ARG A 116 -2.80 17.16 -3.39
N GLU A 117 -1.78 17.85 -2.88
CA GLU A 117 -0.43 17.30 -2.79
C GLU A 117 -0.33 16.16 -1.78
N TRP A 118 -1.05 16.27 -0.66
CA TRP A 118 -1.11 15.21 0.34
C TRP A 118 -1.73 13.94 -0.23
N ILE A 119 -2.86 14.05 -0.94
CA ILE A 119 -3.51 12.89 -1.58
C ILE A 119 -2.56 12.28 -2.62
N ALA A 120 -1.91 13.09 -3.46
CA ALA A 120 -0.99 12.58 -4.47
C ALA A 120 0.21 11.83 -3.84
N GLN A 121 0.79 12.36 -2.77
CA GLN A 121 1.86 11.68 -2.05
C GLN A 121 1.37 10.41 -1.35
N HIS A 122 0.16 10.43 -0.80
CA HIS A 122 -0.46 9.26 -0.18
C HIS A 122 -0.66 8.14 -1.20
N LEU A 123 -1.18 8.45 -2.39
CA LEU A 123 -1.34 7.48 -3.49
C LEU A 123 -0.01 6.87 -3.90
N LEU A 124 1.03 7.69 -4.08
CA LEU A 124 2.36 7.20 -4.43
C LEU A 124 2.98 6.31 -3.34
N SER A 125 2.71 6.61 -2.06
CA SER A 125 3.22 5.81 -0.93
C SER A 125 2.61 4.40 -0.85
N GLN A 126 1.40 4.24 -1.39
CA GLN A 126 0.66 2.97 -1.40
C GLN A 126 0.78 2.22 -2.73
N LEU A 127 1.38 2.83 -3.75
CA LEU A 127 1.50 2.24 -5.08
C LEU A 127 2.68 1.29 -5.15
N LYS A 128 2.42 0.03 -5.48
CA LYS A 128 3.45 -0.96 -5.79
C LYS A 128 3.36 -1.37 -7.25
N VAL A 129 4.41 -1.06 -8.02
CA VAL A 129 4.54 -1.47 -9.42
C VAL A 129 5.37 -2.75 -9.47
N ASN A 130 4.77 -3.83 -9.97
CA ASN A 130 5.48 -5.09 -10.25
C ASN A 130 5.68 -5.17 -11.76
N THR A 131 6.95 -5.21 -12.20
CA THR A 131 7.36 -5.43 -13.60
C THR A 131 7.76 -6.86 -13.84
#